data_AF-A0AAX1QDY0-F1
#
_entry.id   AF-A0AAX1QDY0-F1
#
_cell.length_a   1.000
_cell.length_b   1.000
_cell.length_c   1.000
_cell.angle_alpha   90.00
_cell.angle_beta   90.00
_cell.angle_gamma   90.00
#
_symmetry.space_group_name_H-M   'P 1'
#
loop_
_entity.id
_entity.type
_entity.pdbx_description
1 polymer ?
#
loop_
_entity_poly.entity_id
_entity_poly.type
_entity_poly.pdbx_seq_one_letter_code
_entity_poly.pdbx_strand_id
1 'polypeptide(L)'
;MNALMKDLEQEMTPLFSSFLNPPASEEKIKEVEKEIGVTFPNELRQLYLYSDGERENGPGLFFGLPFLSLDELLEEWRVWKSIGTDLNEEIDSYSVPTGWIEELYTNSKWIPISKDFGGNNMGVDLSPDVQGMKGQIINFGRDEETKYVIAQSLNDFLRFMLKTIQSGNYTIYDEDDTVSWSYGESGGDHFFDELSDMSLPVLRPQFASTSPNELEKWYNSLNSSWREMVDETSLSPQQFIKSKQLYFLRGPKVNDLSPLSLCTEMKELILSGNNVKDLSPLVGMNGLKKLFLAHTPVEDVRSISHLPHLKELNVSATALRDLSQLASFPALKTLHIKEMGHLNYSGLSHLSIQSLFVSIENGEQLHALSKIKTLKHLSISSLQNVKQEEIEVLEQLTNLQTLEISEGSFLHLDFMKKMTKLKQLTFSDCIVKDAEALATLPQLKDLEVKGSEIVNLEKIARSSSLTKFSGSFQQFNLLKDLFSQKVDFSTLIGEASAEEEDIWHHYLNDQRK
;
A
#
# COMPACT_ATOMS: atom_id res chain seq x y z
N MET A 1 34.14 -13.37 -0.01
CA MET A 1 34.18 -12.51 -1.20
C MET A 1 35.26 -12.91 -2.20
N ASN A 2 36.53 -12.50 -2.09
CA ASN A 2 37.54 -12.72 -3.15
C ASN A 2 37.68 -14.17 -3.64
N ALA A 3 37.68 -15.16 -2.73
CA ALA A 3 37.72 -16.57 -3.13
C ALA A 3 36.47 -16.99 -3.94
N LEU A 4 35.29 -16.52 -3.52
CA LEU A 4 34.01 -16.82 -4.16
C LEU A 4 33.90 -16.17 -5.54
N MET A 5 34.35 -14.92 -5.68
CA MET A 5 34.40 -14.24 -6.99
C MET A 5 35.37 -14.91 -7.93
N LYS A 6 36.52 -15.37 -7.43
CA LYS A 6 37.49 -16.12 -8.24
C LYS A 6 36.90 -17.47 -8.72
N ASP A 7 36.20 -18.19 -7.84
CA ASP A 7 35.52 -19.43 -8.20
C ASP A 7 34.43 -19.16 -9.26
N LEU A 8 33.65 -18.08 -9.10
CA LEU A 8 32.63 -17.66 -10.05
C LEU A 8 33.22 -17.30 -11.41
N GLU A 9 34.27 -16.47 -11.45
CA GLU A 9 34.99 -16.16 -12.69
C GLU A 9 35.52 -17.41 -13.39
N GLN A 10 36.05 -18.37 -12.63
CA GLN A 10 36.57 -19.61 -13.18
C GLN A 10 35.48 -20.42 -13.87
N GLU A 11 34.27 -20.49 -13.30
CA GLU A 11 33.12 -21.18 -13.90
C GLU A 11 32.50 -20.38 -15.06
N MET A 12 32.60 -19.05 -15.07
CA MET A 12 32.07 -18.19 -16.14
C MET A 12 33.00 -18.01 -17.34
N THR A 13 34.32 -18.17 -17.15
CA THR A 13 35.33 -18.01 -18.23
C THR A 13 35.10 -18.90 -19.45
N PRO A 14 34.64 -20.16 -19.33
CA PRO A 14 34.28 -20.98 -20.49
C PRO A 14 33.03 -20.50 -21.23
N LEU A 15 32.18 -19.72 -20.56
CA LEU A 15 30.87 -19.28 -21.08
C LEU A 15 30.96 -17.91 -21.74
N PHE A 16 31.78 -17.01 -21.17
CA PHE A 16 31.86 -15.62 -21.61
C PHE A 16 33.32 -15.16 -21.74
N SER A 17 33.57 -14.25 -22.69
CA SER A 17 34.82 -13.49 -22.67
C SER A 17 34.92 -12.72 -21.35
N SER A 18 36.14 -12.51 -20.84
CA SER A 18 36.35 -11.65 -19.66
C SER A 18 35.51 -10.38 -19.81
N PHE A 19 34.80 -9.95 -18.76
CA PHE A 19 33.83 -8.86 -18.81
C PHE A 19 33.84 -7.95 -17.57
N LEU A 20 34.58 -8.31 -16.52
CA LEU A 20 34.70 -7.47 -15.32
C LEU A 20 35.65 -6.29 -15.56
N ASN A 21 35.34 -5.16 -14.92
CA ASN A 21 36.17 -3.96 -14.93
C ASN A 21 37.34 -4.09 -13.94
N PRO A 22 38.36 -3.21 -14.02
CA PRO A 22 39.36 -3.10 -12.96
C PRO A 22 38.72 -2.79 -11.59
N PRO A 23 39.38 -3.15 -10.48
CA PRO A 23 38.94 -2.81 -9.13
C PRO A 23 38.69 -1.31 -8.91
N ALA A 24 37.68 -0.97 -8.09
CA ALA A 24 37.51 0.38 -7.58
C ALA A 24 38.60 0.73 -6.55
N SER A 25 38.89 2.03 -6.41
CA SER A 25 39.73 2.52 -5.32
C SER A 25 38.95 2.65 -4.01
N GLU A 26 39.66 2.53 -2.88
CA GLU A 26 39.09 2.79 -1.55
C GLU A 26 38.54 4.22 -1.43
N GLU A 27 39.15 5.18 -2.12
CA GLU A 27 38.71 6.57 -2.19
C GLU A 27 37.37 6.70 -2.93
N LYS A 28 37.21 6.04 -4.09
CA LYS A 28 35.95 6.08 -4.86
C LYS A 28 34.79 5.50 -4.05
N ILE A 29 35.02 4.37 -3.37
CA ILE A 29 34.00 3.76 -2.49
C ILE A 29 33.59 4.74 -1.38
N LYS A 30 34.56 5.40 -0.72
CA LYS A 30 34.28 6.37 0.35
C LYS A 30 33.52 7.60 -0.14
N GLU A 31 33.78 8.05 -1.37
CA GLU A 31 33.06 9.17 -1.98
C GLU A 31 31.59 8.82 -2.21
N VAL A 32 31.32 7.64 -2.77
CA VAL A 32 29.95 7.12 -2.96
C VAL A 32 29.22 6.94 -1.63
N GLU A 33 29.84 6.28 -0.64
CA GLU A 33 29.30 6.12 0.71
C GLU A 33 28.92 7.46 1.36
N LYS A 34 29.78 8.47 1.19
CA LYS A 34 29.57 9.82 1.71
C LYS A 34 28.39 10.51 1.04
N GLU A 35 28.23 10.37 -0.27
CA GLU A 35 27.11 10.98 -0.99
C GLU A 35 25.77 10.31 -0.62
N ILE A 36 25.75 8.99 -0.54
CA ILE A 36 24.56 8.23 -0.16
C ILE A 36 24.20 8.45 1.31
N GLY A 37 25.21 8.71 2.16
CA GLY A 37 25.02 8.89 3.60
C GLY A 37 24.93 7.57 4.37
N VAL A 38 25.59 6.52 3.85
CA VAL A 38 25.65 5.18 4.45
C VAL A 38 27.08 4.65 4.43
N THR A 39 27.35 3.63 5.24
CA THR A 39 28.56 2.83 5.11
C THR A 39 28.19 1.51 4.45
N PHE A 40 28.88 1.13 3.38
CA PHE A 40 28.65 -0.12 2.70
C PHE A 40 29.06 -1.29 3.60
N PRO A 41 28.26 -2.37 3.65
CA PRO A 41 28.68 -3.61 4.29
C PRO A 41 30.01 -4.08 3.72
N ASN A 42 30.82 -4.74 4.56
CA ASN A 42 32.14 -5.21 4.15
C ASN A 42 32.08 -6.09 2.89
N GLU A 43 31.01 -6.87 2.71
CA GLU A 43 30.82 -7.70 1.52
C GLU A 43 30.68 -6.86 0.25
N LEU A 44 29.88 -5.79 0.27
CA LEU A 44 29.69 -4.89 -0.87
C LEU A 44 30.99 -4.14 -1.20
N ARG A 45 31.70 -3.64 -0.18
CA ARG A 45 33.03 -3.03 -0.38
C ARG A 45 34.00 -4.00 -1.04
N GLN A 46 34.04 -5.24 -0.56
CA GLN A 46 34.94 -6.26 -1.10
C GLN A 46 34.57 -6.66 -2.54
N LEU A 47 33.30 -6.61 -2.92
CA LEU A 47 32.88 -6.81 -4.31
C LEU A 47 33.44 -5.69 -5.21
N TYR A 48 33.30 -4.42 -4.81
CA TYR A 48 33.81 -3.29 -5.58
C TYR A 48 35.35 -3.18 -5.59
N LEU A 49 36.02 -3.57 -4.51
CA LEU A 49 37.49 -3.71 -4.46
C LEU A 49 37.99 -4.89 -5.30
N TYR A 50 37.09 -5.76 -5.77
CA TYR A 50 37.41 -6.84 -6.69
C TYR A 50 37.15 -6.42 -8.14
N SER A 51 36.03 -5.73 -8.42
CA SER A 51 35.70 -5.18 -9.73
C SER A 51 34.75 -3.98 -9.61
N ASP A 52 35.03 -2.87 -10.32
CA ASP A 52 34.13 -1.71 -10.39
C ASP A 52 33.04 -1.90 -11.46
N GLY A 53 32.15 -2.87 -11.23
CA GLY A 53 31.13 -3.26 -12.20
C GLY A 53 31.65 -4.16 -13.32
N GLU A 54 30.86 -4.25 -14.38
CA GLU A 54 31.23 -4.89 -15.65
C GLU A 54 31.25 -3.91 -16.81
N ARG A 55 31.74 -4.35 -17.97
CA ARG A 55 31.74 -3.52 -19.20
C ARG A 55 30.32 -3.37 -19.73
N GLU A 56 30.10 -2.30 -20.50
CA GLU A 56 28.80 -1.95 -21.10
C GLU A 56 28.16 -3.11 -21.90
N ASN A 57 28.96 -3.93 -22.59
CA ASN A 57 28.48 -5.10 -23.34
C ASN A 57 28.82 -6.42 -22.61
N GLY A 58 28.81 -6.40 -21.28
CA GLY A 58 28.97 -7.59 -20.45
C GLY A 58 27.78 -8.54 -20.59
N PRO A 59 27.95 -9.80 -20.17
CA PRO A 59 26.88 -10.80 -20.22
C PRO A 59 25.80 -10.59 -19.15
N GLY A 60 25.93 -9.58 -18.29
CA GLY A 60 25.12 -9.42 -17.10
C GLY A 60 25.55 -10.39 -16.00
N LEU A 61 26.46 -9.98 -15.12
CA LEU A 61 26.97 -10.82 -14.02
C LEU A 61 25.85 -11.49 -13.24
N PHE A 62 24.71 -10.82 -13.04
CA PHE A 62 23.63 -11.31 -12.19
C PHE A 62 22.47 -11.87 -13.02
N PHE A 63 22.66 -13.06 -13.58
CA PHE A 63 21.67 -13.74 -14.41
C PHE A 63 21.14 -12.85 -15.55
N GLY A 64 22.06 -12.21 -16.28
CA GLY A 64 21.73 -11.32 -17.39
C GLY A 64 21.58 -9.86 -16.99
N LEU A 65 21.51 -9.56 -15.69
CA LEU A 65 21.51 -8.18 -15.21
C LEU A 65 22.96 -7.69 -14.97
N PRO A 66 23.31 -6.47 -15.42
CA PRO A 66 24.66 -5.94 -15.32
C PRO A 66 25.09 -5.66 -13.88
N PHE A 67 26.35 -5.96 -13.57
CA PHE A 67 26.97 -5.46 -12.34
C PHE A 67 27.36 -4.00 -12.53
N LEU A 68 26.63 -3.09 -11.87
CA LEU A 68 26.85 -1.66 -12.02
C LEU A 68 28.20 -1.22 -11.42
N SER A 69 28.93 -0.41 -12.16
CA SER A 69 30.03 0.37 -11.61
C SER A 69 29.53 1.34 -10.53
N LEU A 70 30.44 1.83 -9.69
CA LEU A 70 30.10 2.81 -8.65
C LEU A 70 29.48 4.10 -9.20
N ASP A 71 29.83 4.50 -10.43
CA ASP A 71 29.26 5.69 -11.06
C ASP A 71 27.81 5.43 -11.49
N GLU A 72 27.56 4.29 -12.15
CA GLU A 72 26.21 3.88 -12.58
C GLU A 72 25.28 3.61 -11.39
N LEU A 73 25.78 2.96 -10.34
CA LEU A 73 25.07 2.76 -9.08
C LEU A 73 24.60 4.10 -8.51
N LEU A 74 25.48 5.10 -8.52
CA LEU A 74 25.19 6.41 -7.93
C LEU A 74 24.19 7.21 -8.78
N GLU A 75 24.29 7.11 -10.11
CA GLU A 75 23.28 7.66 -11.02
C GLU A 75 21.91 7.05 -10.79
N GLU A 76 21.83 5.72 -10.75
CA GLU A 76 20.59 4.98 -10.49
C GLU A 76 20.01 5.36 -9.11
N TRP A 77 20.85 5.37 -8.07
CA TRP A 77 20.42 5.76 -6.72
C TRP A 77 19.86 7.18 -6.64
N ARG A 78 20.43 8.16 -7.37
CA ARG A 78 19.92 9.54 -7.41
C ARG A 78 18.51 9.60 -7.99
N VAL A 79 18.23 8.82 -9.03
CA VAL A 79 16.88 8.72 -9.63
C VAL A 79 15.89 8.20 -8.59
N TRP A 80 16.17 7.07 -7.95
CA TRP A 80 15.27 6.46 -6.97
C TRP A 80 15.08 7.29 -5.71
N LYS A 81 16.13 7.95 -5.23
CA LYS A 81 16.01 8.90 -4.12
C LYS A 81 15.06 10.04 -4.44
N SER A 82 15.08 10.57 -5.66
CA SER A 82 14.17 11.63 -6.10
C SER A 82 12.72 11.14 -6.19
N ILE A 83 12.50 9.91 -6.61
CA ILE A 83 11.15 9.32 -6.70
C ILE A 83 10.55 9.13 -5.28
N GLY A 84 11.37 8.71 -4.32
CA GLY A 84 10.93 8.42 -2.94
C GLY A 84 10.46 9.63 -2.13
N THR A 85 10.87 10.85 -2.50
CA THR A 85 10.37 12.06 -1.82
C THR A 85 8.91 12.37 -2.15
N ASP A 86 8.41 11.85 -3.26
CA ASP A 86 7.15 12.31 -3.85
C ASP A 86 6.02 11.27 -3.75
N LEU A 87 6.32 9.96 -3.64
CA LEU A 87 5.34 8.88 -3.86
C LEU A 87 5.16 7.85 -2.73
N ASN A 88 5.97 7.88 -1.68
CA ASN A 88 6.07 6.75 -0.73
C ASN A 88 4.79 6.41 0.07
N GLU A 89 3.78 7.28 0.13
CA GLU A 89 2.51 7.01 0.85
C GLU A 89 1.39 6.47 -0.05
N GLU A 90 1.55 6.45 -1.37
CA GLU A 90 0.44 6.20 -2.32
C GLU A 90 0.50 4.85 -3.05
N ILE A 91 1.65 4.16 -3.06
CA ILE A 91 1.83 2.92 -3.83
C ILE A 91 1.89 1.72 -2.89
N ASP A 92 1.00 0.75 -3.13
CA ASP A 92 1.02 -0.51 -2.41
C ASP A 92 2.35 -1.25 -2.67
N SER A 93 3.00 -1.68 -1.59
CA SER A 93 4.25 -2.43 -1.64
C SER A 93 4.22 -3.60 -0.67
N TYR A 94 4.86 -4.70 -1.05
CA TYR A 94 4.77 -5.97 -0.34
C TYR A 94 6.15 -6.58 -0.13
N SER A 95 6.43 -6.99 1.10
CA SER A 95 7.63 -7.74 1.44
C SER A 95 7.35 -9.23 1.42
N VAL A 96 8.26 -9.98 0.79
CA VAL A 96 8.31 -11.44 0.79
C VAL A 96 9.70 -11.91 1.24
N PRO A 97 9.85 -12.50 2.44
CA PRO A 97 8.79 -12.77 3.42
C PRO A 97 8.24 -11.48 4.06
N THR A 98 7.05 -11.53 4.64
CA THR A 98 6.46 -10.37 5.32
C THR A 98 7.36 -9.89 6.47
N GLY A 99 7.56 -8.58 6.56
CA GLY A 99 8.31 -7.94 7.64
C GLY A 99 9.83 -7.98 7.48
N TRP A 100 10.34 -8.42 6.33
CA TRP A 100 11.78 -8.46 6.05
C TRP A 100 12.26 -7.21 5.30
N ILE A 101 11.46 -6.66 4.41
CA ILE A 101 11.74 -5.47 3.62
C ILE A 101 10.74 -4.42 4.04
N GLU A 102 11.19 -3.17 4.23
CA GLU A 102 10.26 -2.07 4.47
C GLU A 102 9.31 -1.96 3.27
N GLU A 103 8.01 -2.05 3.51
CA GLU A 103 6.98 -2.02 2.46
C GLU A 103 6.73 -0.59 1.96
N LEU A 104 7.79 -0.01 1.38
CA LEU A 104 7.83 1.29 0.72
C LEU A 104 7.95 1.09 -0.79
N TYR A 105 7.53 2.09 -1.56
CA TYR A 105 7.79 2.08 -3.00
C TYR A 105 9.29 2.11 -3.26
N THR A 106 10.02 3.02 -2.59
CA THR A 106 11.48 3.09 -2.63
C THR A 106 12.06 3.57 -1.29
N ASN A 107 13.31 3.19 -1.02
CA ASN A 107 14.07 3.61 0.15
C ASN A 107 15.48 4.03 -0.28
N SER A 108 15.91 5.24 0.13
CA SER A 108 17.26 5.76 -0.15
C SER A 108 18.41 4.91 0.41
N LYS A 109 18.11 3.90 1.25
CA LYS A 109 19.07 2.94 1.79
C LYS A 109 19.06 1.59 1.07
N TRP A 110 18.28 1.45 -0.01
CA TRP A 110 18.39 0.34 -0.94
C TRP A 110 19.41 0.72 -2.02
N ILE A 111 20.51 -0.02 -2.06
CA ILE A 111 21.68 0.32 -2.87
C ILE A 111 21.66 -0.50 -4.17
N PRO A 112 21.35 0.10 -5.34
CA PRO A 112 21.25 -0.64 -6.59
C PRO A 112 22.62 -1.16 -7.03
N ILE A 113 22.77 -2.47 -7.14
CA ILE A 113 23.99 -3.10 -7.67
C ILE A 113 23.80 -3.62 -9.09
N SER A 114 22.54 -3.62 -9.57
CA SER A 114 22.13 -4.11 -10.88
C SER A 114 20.78 -3.52 -11.28
N LYS A 115 20.47 -3.52 -12.58
CA LYS A 115 19.22 -3.00 -13.15
C LYS A 115 18.81 -3.73 -14.42
N ASP A 116 17.55 -3.61 -14.81
CA ASP A 116 16.99 -4.19 -16.05
C ASP A 116 16.85 -3.20 -17.22
N PHE A 117 17.21 -1.93 -17.00
CA PHE A 117 16.97 -0.80 -17.91
C PHE A 117 15.48 -0.44 -18.17
N GLY A 118 14.53 -1.24 -17.67
CA GLY A 118 13.09 -0.94 -17.60
C GLY A 118 12.69 -0.12 -16.37
N GLY A 119 13.59 -0.02 -15.38
CA GLY A 119 13.37 0.69 -14.13
C GLY A 119 13.25 -0.24 -12.93
N ASN A 120 13.67 -1.50 -13.04
CA ASN A 120 13.76 -2.44 -11.93
C ASN A 120 15.22 -2.73 -11.59
N ASN A 121 15.46 -2.95 -10.30
CA ASN A 121 16.77 -3.01 -9.70
C ASN A 121 16.91 -4.20 -8.78
N MET A 122 18.13 -4.73 -8.74
CA MET A 122 18.57 -5.60 -7.67
C MET A 122 19.54 -4.79 -6.80
N GLY A 123 19.38 -4.88 -5.48
CA GLY A 123 20.24 -4.11 -4.59
C GLY A 123 20.40 -4.66 -3.19
N VAL A 124 21.27 -3.99 -2.46
CA VAL A 124 21.60 -4.28 -1.06
C VAL A 124 20.72 -3.43 -0.16
N ASP A 125 19.91 -4.07 0.67
CA ASP A 125 19.03 -3.40 1.62
C ASP A 125 19.76 -3.05 2.92
N LEU A 126 19.98 -1.76 3.15
CA LEU A 126 20.59 -1.24 4.37
C LEU A 126 19.57 -0.72 5.41
N SER A 127 18.26 -0.86 5.13
CA SER A 127 17.13 -0.51 5.99
C SER A 127 16.04 -1.58 5.91
N PRO A 128 16.34 -2.81 6.37
CA PRO A 128 15.33 -3.87 6.43
C PRO A 128 14.23 -3.53 7.44
N ASP A 129 13.07 -4.16 7.27
CA ASP A 129 12.00 -4.11 8.27
C ASP A 129 12.32 -5.02 9.47
N VAL A 130 11.42 -5.08 10.45
CA VAL A 130 11.61 -5.68 11.78
C VAL A 130 12.20 -7.09 11.82
N GLN A 131 12.01 -7.91 10.79
CA GLN A 131 12.55 -9.28 10.69
C GLN A 131 13.72 -9.42 9.71
N GLY A 132 13.99 -8.40 8.89
CA GLY A 132 14.99 -8.50 7.84
C GLY A 132 16.41 -8.29 8.33
N MET A 133 17.37 -8.57 7.44
CA MET A 133 18.79 -8.47 7.76
C MET A 133 19.46 -7.37 6.97
N LYS A 134 20.21 -6.52 7.67
CA LYS A 134 20.94 -5.42 7.03
C LYS A 134 22.02 -6.01 6.12
N GLY A 135 21.97 -5.69 4.83
CA GLY A 135 22.82 -6.26 3.79
C GLY A 135 22.18 -7.40 2.99
N GLN A 136 20.91 -7.72 3.24
CA GLN A 136 20.14 -8.65 2.40
C GLN A 136 20.01 -8.12 0.97
N ILE A 137 19.86 -9.03 0.01
CA ILE A 137 19.70 -8.72 -1.41
C ILE A 137 18.22 -8.77 -1.76
N ILE A 138 17.72 -7.72 -2.40
CA ILE A 138 16.31 -7.54 -2.75
C ILE A 138 16.15 -7.06 -4.19
N ASN A 139 14.98 -7.30 -4.78
CA ASN A 139 14.49 -6.52 -5.92
C ASN A 139 13.72 -5.28 -5.43
N PHE A 140 13.76 -4.21 -6.21
CA PHE A 140 12.92 -3.01 -6.06
C PHE A 140 12.93 -2.25 -7.38
N GLY A 141 11.93 -1.42 -7.63
CA GLY A 141 11.81 -0.86 -8.97
C GLY A 141 10.43 -0.36 -9.31
N ARG A 142 10.29 0.06 -10.56
CA ARG A 142 9.10 0.67 -11.13
C ARG A 142 7.92 -0.28 -11.06
N ASP A 143 8.17 -1.54 -11.40
CA ASP A 143 7.19 -2.61 -11.54
C ASP A 143 7.28 -3.62 -10.36
N GLU A 144 8.17 -3.36 -9.40
CA GLU A 144 8.41 -4.23 -8.24
C GLU A 144 7.54 -3.83 -7.03
N GLU A 145 6.22 -3.92 -7.19
CA GLU A 145 5.29 -3.81 -6.05
C GLU A 145 5.60 -4.87 -4.99
N THR A 146 5.99 -6.07 -5.43
CA THR A 146 6.47 -7.13 -4.54
C THR A 146 7.98 -7.20 -4.52
N LYS A 147 8.52 -6.99 -3.33
CA LYS A 147 9.94 -7.07 -3.06
C LYS A 147 10.21 -8.41 -2.38
N TYR A 148 11.07 -9.20 -2.97
CA TYR A 148 11.55 -10.48 -2.49
C TYR A 148 12.92 -10.31 -1.87
N VAL A 149 13.14 -10.97 -0.74
CA VAL A 149 14.49 -11.19 -0.24
C VAL A 149 15.11 -12.31 -1.05
N ILE A 150 15.94 -11.94 -2.03
CA ILE A 150 16.65 -12.85 -2.93
C ILE A 150 17.72 -13.63 -2.16
N ALA A 151 18.48 -12.94 -1.30
CA ALA A 151 19.51 -13.56 -0.46
C ALA A 151 19.68 -12.83 0.87
N GLN A 152 20.13 -13.56 1.90
CA GLN A 152 20.35 -13.02 3.25
C GLN A 152 21.60 -12.13 3.33
N SER A 153 22.52 -12.30 2.39
CA SER A 153 23.76 -11.55 2.24
C SER A 153 24.22 -11.61 0.78
N LEU A 154 25.17 -10.74 0.41
CA LEU A 154 25.77 -10.76 -0.93
C LEU A 154 26.60 -12.03 -1.13
N ASN A 155 27.29 -12.51 -0.09
CA ASN A 155 27.98 -13.80 -0.15
C ASN A 155 27.00 -14.97 -0.41
N ASP A 156 25.82 -14.98 0.22
CA ASP A 156 24.82 -16.04 -0.02
C ASP A 156 24.28 -16.00 -1.43
N PHE A 157 24.06 -14.79 -1.99
CA PHE A 157 23.64 -14.62 -3.36
C PHE A 157 24.66 -15.15 -4.37
N LEU A 158 25.93 -14.76 -4.21
CA LEU A 158 27.01 -15.23 -5.09
C LEU A 158 27.22 -16.75 -4.96
N ARG A 159 27.02 -17.34 -3.76
CA ARG A 159 27.03 -18.80 -3.58
C ARG A 159 25.86 -19.48 -4.27
N PHE A 160 24.69 -18.85 -4.28
CA PHE A 160 23.54 -19.33 -5.02
C PHE A 160 23.85 -19.34 -6.52
N MET A 161 24.37 -18.25 -7.07
CA MET A 161 24.80 -18.18 -8.48
C MET A 161 25.83 -19.26 -8.83
N LEU A 162 26.89 -19.39 -8.03
CA LEU A 162 27.93 -20.40 -8.26
C LEU A 162 27.34 -21.81 -8.32
N LYS A 163 26.43 -22.15 -7.40
CA LYS A 163 25.74 -23.45 -7.40
C LYS A 163 24.86 -23.61 -8.64
N THR A 164 24.16 -22.56 -9.06
CA THR A 164 23.32 -22.59 -10.26
C THR A 164 24.16 -22.93 -11.49
N ILE A 165 25.29 -22.25 -11.69
CA ILE A 165 26.22 -22.52 -12.81
C ILE A 165 26.76 -23.96 -12.73
N GLN A 166 27.24 -24.38 -11.56
CA GLN A 166 27.79 -25.73 -11.36
C GLN A 166 26.75 -26.86 -11.57
N SER A 167 25.47 -26.57 -11.32
CA SER A 167 24.38 -27.51 -11.55
C SER A 167 23.87 -27.52 -13.00
N GLY A 168 24.28 -26.57 -13.83
CA GLY A 168 23.78 -26.41 -15.20
C GLY A 168 22.37 -25.80 -15.30
N ASN A 169 21.82 -25.29 -14.19
CA ASN A 169 20.45 -24.76 -14.14
C ASN A 169 20.37 -23.30 -14.66
N TYR A 170 20.78 -23.07 -15.90
CA TYR A 170 20.79 -21.75 -16.55
C TYR A 170 20.59 -21.88 -18.06
N THR A 171 20.23 -20.77 -18.71
CA THR A 171 20.12 -20.67 -20.17
C THR A 171 21.08 -19.60 -20.68
N ILE A 172 21.74 -19.84 -21.83
CA ILE A 172 22.58 -18.85 -22.53
C ILE A 172 21.86 -18.41 -23.79
N TYR A 173 21.88 -17.10 -24.05
CA TYR A 173 21.37 -16.48 -25.27
C TYR A 173 22.53 -15.84 -26.03
N ASP A 174 22.53 -16.01 -27.34
CA ASP A 174 23.53 -15.46 -28.26
C ASP A 174 22.78 -14.71 -29.36
N GLU A 175 22.63 -13.39 -29.18
CA GLU A 175 21.86 -12.50 -30.05
C GLU A 175 22.68 -11.25 -30.42
N ASP A 176 22.72 -10.90 -31.71
CA ASP A 176 23.28 -9.63 -32.23
C ASP A 176 24.61 -9.19 -31.57
N ASP A 177 25.63 -10.05 -31.60
CA ASP A 177 26.98 -9.84 -31.05
C ASP A 177 27.05 -9.70 -29.51
N THR A 178 25.97 -10.05 -28.80
CA THR A 178 25.88 -10.00 -27.33
C THR A 178 25.48 -11.36 -26.77
N VAL A 179 26.29 -11.89 -25.84
CA VAL A 179 26.00 -13.16 -25.16
C VAL A 179 25.50 -12.86 -23.76
N SER A 180 24.27 -13.25 -23.43
CA SER A 180 23.65 -13.09 -22.11
C SER A 180 23.22 -14.43 -21.53
N TRP A 181 22.72 -14.44 -20.29
CA TRP A 181 22.25 -15.65 -19.63
C TRP A 181 21.15 -15.37 -18.62
N SER A 182 20.36 -16.38 -18.28
CA SER A 182 19.28 -16.30 -17.29
C SER A 182 19.28 -17.52 -16.36
N TYR A 183 18.58 -17.41 -15.25
CA TYR A 183 18.32 -18.54 -14.34
C TYR A 183 17.33 -19.52 -14.96
N GLY A 184 17.58 -20.83 -14.80
CA GLY A 184 16.65 -21.89 -15.21
C GLY A 184 16.88 -22.40 -16.63
N GLU A 185 16.40 -23.62 -16.91
CA GLU A 185 16.54 -24.30 -18.21
C GLU A 185 15.44 -23.96 -19.23
N SER A 186 14.33 -23.36 -18.81
CA SER A 186 13.14 -23.11 -19.65
C SER A 186 13.17 -21.78 -20.41
N GLY A 187 14.24 -20.99 -20.23
CA GLY A 187 14.42 -19.71 -20.92
C GLY A 187 13.35 -18.68 -20.58
N GLY A 188 13.08 -18.45 -19.30
CA GLY A 188 12.17 -17.39 -18.86
C GLY A 188 12.62 -16.00 -19.32
N ASP A 189 11.65 -15.15 -19.64
CA ASP A 189 11.87 -13.74 -19.91
C ASP A 189 12.27 -13.07 -18.58
N HIS A 190 13.52 -12.62 -18.47
CA HIS A 190 14.03 -11.74 -17.41
C HIS A 190 14.11 -12.28 -15.94
N PHE A 191 15.23 -12.03 -15.24
CA PHE A 191 15.49 -12.60 -13.90
C PHE A 191 14.46 -12.19 -12.82
N PHE A 192 13.93 -10.97 -12.89
CA PHE A 192 12.94 -10.49 -11.91
C PHE A 192 11.58 -11.18 -12.04
N ASP A 193 11.15 -11.51 -13.25
CA ASP A 193 9.86 -12.14 -13.50
C ASP A 193 9.79 -13.55 -12.91
N GLU A 194 10.94 -14.23 -12.84
CA GLU A 194 11.07 -15.57 -12.27
C GLU A 194 11.07 -15.58 -10.73
N LEU A 195 11.32 -14.45 -10.05
CA LEU A 195 11.51 -14.40 -8.59
C LEU A 195 10.32 -14.97 -7.80
N SER A 196 9.10 -14.83 -8.31
CA SER A 196 7.90 -15.37 -7.64
C SER A 196 7.89 -16.89 -7.57
N ASP A 197 8.55 -17.57 -8.51
CA ASP A 197 8.53 -19.03 -8.64
C ASP A 197 9.87 -19.70 -8.32
N MET A 198 10.92 -18.90 -8.16
CA MET A 198 12.22 -19.37 -7.69
C MET A 198 12.17 -19.92 -6.25
N SER A 199 12.86 -21.03 -6.04
CA SER A 199 13.22 -21.52 -4.70
C SER A 199 14.40 -20.72 -4.13
N LEU A 200 14.14 -19.47 -3.74
CA LEU A 200 15.18 -18.57 -3.23
C LEU A 200 15.76 -19.06 -1.89
N PRO A 201 17.07 -18.85 -1.63
CA PRO A 201 17.72 -19.27 -0.38
C PRO A 201 17.08 -18.74 0.91
N VAL A 202 16.56 -17.50 0.89
CA VAL A 202 15.89 -16.87 2.04
C VAL A 202 14.43 -17.28 2.15
N LEU A 203 13.81 -17.54 1.00
CA LEU A 203 12.46 -18.08 0.89
C LEU A 203 12.46 -19.60 1.09
N ARG A 204 13.43 -20.18 1.80
CA ARG A 204 13.24 -21.48 2.46
C ARG A 204 12.35 -21.23 3.66
N PRO A 205 11.04 -21.34 3.51
CA PRO A 205 10.19 -20.80 4.52
C PRO A 205 9.96 -21.89 5.56
N GLN A 206 9.56 -21.49 6.76
CA GLN A 206 8.74 -22.37 7.59
C GLN A 206 7.31 -22.53 7.02
N PHE A 207 7.10 -22.24 5.73
CA PHE A 207 5.89 -22.59 5.00
C PHE A 207 6.07 -24.05 4.62
N ALA A 208 5.05 -24.85 4.88
CA ALA A 208 4.97 -26.17 4.32
C ALA A 208 5.24 -26.03 2.82
N SER A 209 6.39 -26.52 2.37
CA SER A 209 6.59 -26.93 1.00
C SER A 209 5.41 -27.85 0.71
N THR A 210 4.34 -27.31 0.15
CA THR A 210 3.30 -28.11 -0.45
C THR A 210 4.01 -28.69 -1.66
N SER A 211 4.61 -29.87 -1.47
CA SER A 211 5.09 -30.65 -2.60
C SER A 211 3.98 -30.69 -3.66
N PRO A 212 4.31 -30.82 -4.95
CA PRO A 212 3.28 -30.91 -6.00
C PRO A 212 2.13 -31.88 -5.65
N ASN A 213 2.46 -32.96 -4.93
CA ASN A 213 1.51 -33.94 -4.39
C ASN A 213 0.58 -33.39 -3.28
N GLU A 214 1.04 -32.51 -2.40
CA GLU A 214 0.19 -31.85 -1.39
C GLU A 214 -0.68 -30.75 -2.00
N LEU A 215 -0.17 -30.02 -2.99
CA LEU A 215 -0.97 -29.03 -3.72
C LEU A 215 -2.09 -29.69 -4.53
N GLU A 216 -1.79 -30.81 -5.19
CA GLU A 216 -2.78 -31.60 -5.92
C GLU A 216 -3.83 -32.21 -4.97
N LYS A 217 -3.41 -32.73 -3.80
CA LYS A 217 -4.35 -33.17 -2.76
C LYS A 217 -5.24 -32.05 -2.25
N TRP A 218 -4.68 -30.88 -1.98
CA TRP A 218 -5.44 -29.69 -1.57
C TRP A 218 -6.49 -29.35 -2.63
N TYR A 219 -6.08 -29.17 -3.89
CA TYR A 219 -6.98 -28.82 -4.98
C TYR A 219 -8.10 -29.87 -5.19
N ASN A 220 -7.74 -31.15 -5.12
CA ASN A 220 -8.71 -32.25 -5.23
C ASN A 220 -9.66 -32.34 -4.02
N SER A 221 -9.25 -31.82 -2.85
CA SER A 221 -10.11 -31.76 -1.66
C SER A 221 -11.16 -30.65 -1.70
N LEU A 222 -10.99 -29.65 -2.58
CA LEU A 222 -11.90 -28.53 -2.69
C LEU A 222 -13.30 -29.00 -3.12
N ASN A 223 -14.34 -28.27 -2.71
CA ASN A 223 -15.67 -28.49 -3.28
C ASN A 223 -15.75 -27.89 -4.69
N SER A 224 -16.83 -28.15 -5.43
CA SER A 224 -16.99 -27.65 -6.80
C SER A 224 -16.91 -26.13 -6.90
N SER A 225 -17.49 -25.41 -5.93
CA SER A 225 -17.49 -23.95 -5.90
C SER A 225 -16.09 -23.37 -5.66
N TRP A 226 -15.28 -24.00 -4.79
CA TRP A 226 -13.91 -23.59 -4.57
C TRP A 226 -13.00 -23.92 -5.75
N ARG A 227 -13.19 -25.06 -6.41
CA ARG A 227 -12.47 -25.34 -7.66
C ARG A 227 -12.81 -24.30 -8.73
N GLU A 228 -14.10 -24.01 -8.92
CA GLU A 228 -14.55 -22.98 -9.86
C GLU A 228 -13.92 -21.63 -9.54
N MET A 229 -13.88 -21.19 -8.27
CA MET A 229 -13.19 -19.95 -7.91
C MET A 229 -11.68 -19.97 -8.20
N VAL A 230 -11.00 -21.07 -7.91
CA VAL A 230 -9.57 -21.21 -8.23
C VAL A 230 -9.37 -21.14 -9.74
N ASP A 231 -10.21 -21.84 -10.52
CA ASP A 231 -10.09 -21.90 -11.98
C ASP A 231 -10.50 -20.57 -12.65
N GLU A 232 -11.53 -19.87 -12.15
CA GLU A 232 -12.03 -18.58 -12.64
C GLU A 232 -11.00 -17.46 -12.48
N THR A 233 -10.16 -17.53 -11.44
CA THR A 233 -9.05 -16.57 -11.30
C THR A 233 -8.02 -16.68 -12.43
N SER A 234 -8.12 -17.70 -13.30
CA SER A 234 -7.13 -18.03 -14.33
C SER A 234 -5.73 -18.28 -13.75
N LEU A 235 -5.65 -18.57 -12.45
CA LEU A 235 -4.43 -18.88 -11.73
C LEU A 235 -4.28 -20.39 -11.63
N SER A 236 -3.04 -20.88 -11.73
CA SER A 236 -2.76 -22.25 -11.29
C SER A 236 -3.04 -22.38 -9.78
N PRO A 237 -3.33 -23.60 -9.25
CA PRO A 237 -3.41 -23.85 -7.82
C PRO A 237 -2.25 -23.24 -7.00
N GLN A 238 -1.04 -23.23 -7.58
CA GLN A 238 0.16 -22.66 -6.96
C GLN A 238 0.10 -21.12 -6.90
N GLN A 239 -0.29 -20.48 -8.00
CA GLN A 239 -0.47 -19.03 -8.05
C GLN A 239 -1.61 -18.55 -7.15
N PHE A 240 -2.68 -19.35 -7.03
CA PHE A 240 -3.79 -19.06 -6.13
C PHE A 240 -3.33 -19.00 -4.66
N ILE A 241 -2.58 -20.00 -4.18
CA ILE A 241 -2.09 -19.98 -2.78
C ILE A 241 -1.02 -18.90 -2.52
N LYS A 242 -0.33 -18.44 -3.56
CA LYS A 242 0.63 -17.33 -3.49
C LYS A 242 -0.02 -15.96 -3.73
N SER A 243 -1.34 -15.91 -3.95
CA SER A 243 -2.03 -14.66 -4.25
C SER A 243 -1.94 -13.70 -3.06
N LYS A 244 -1.56 -12.46 -3.36
CA LYS A 244 -1.47 -11.37 -2.37
C LYS A 244 -2.82 -10.68 -2.17
N GLN A 245 -3.69 -10.80 -3.16
CA GLN A 245 -5.02 -10.19 -3.16
C GLN A 245 -6.02 -11.19 -3.71
N LEU A 246 -7.14 -11.36 -3.01
CA LEU A 246 -8.28 -12.12 -3.51
C LEU A 246 -9.59 -11.36 -3.26
N TYR A 247 -10.42 -11.31 -4.29
CA TYR A 247 -11.66 -10.55 -4.32
C TYR A 247 -12.84 -11.47 -4.59
N PHE A 248 -13.56 -11.86 -3.55
CA PHE A 248 -14.75 -12.69 -3.65
C PHE A 248 -16.01 -11.82 -3.74
N LEU A 249 -16.10 -10.99 -4.79
CA LEU A 249 -17.18 -10.05 -5.03
C LEU A 249 -18.32 -10.71 -5.84
N ARG A 250 -19.55 -10.67 -5.30
CA ARG A 250 -20.78 -11.17 -5.96
C ARG A 250 -20.75 -12.67 -6.36
N GLY A 251 -20.93 -13.53 -5.36
CA GLY A 251 -21.25 -14.96 -5.53
C GLY A 251 -20.00 -15.83 -5.53
N PRO A 252 -19.90 -16.75 -4.55
CA PRO A 252 -20.65 -18.02 -4.57
C PRO A 252 -21.31 -18.38 -3.22
N LYS A 253 -21.55 -17.39 -2.36
CA LYS A 253 -21.92 -17.60 -0.95
C LYS A 253 -20.79 -18.31 -0.20
N VAL A 254 -19.55 -17.81 -0.31
CA VAL A 254 -18.43 -18.34 0.49
C VAL A 254 -18.86 -18.40 1.95
N ASN A 255 -18.77 -19.57 2.56
CA ASN A 255 -19.16 -19.79 3.95
C ASN A 255 -18.06 -20.50 4.74
N ASP A 256 -17.29 -21.35 4.06
CA ASP A 256 -16.12 -22.06 4.57
C ASP A 256 -14.85 -21.46 3.96
N LEU A 257 -13.99 -20.93 4.83
CA LEU A 257 -12.69 -20.35 4.47
C LEU A 257 -11.53 -21.34 4.58
N SER A 258 -11.77 -22.61 4.94
CA SER A 258 -10.73 -23.63 5.11
C SER A 258 -9.77 -23.74 3.91
N PRO A 259 -10.24 -23.62 2.65
CA PRO A 259 -9.35 -23.60 1.48
C PRO A 259 -8.32 -22.48 1.45
N LEU A 260 -8.58 -21.36 2.13
CA LEU A 260 -7.65 -20.23 2.21
C LEU A 260 -6.53 -20.41 3.25
N SER A 261 -6.55 -21.49 4.03
CA SER A 261 -5.54 -21.74 5.08
C SER A 261 -4.10 -21.84 4.55
N LEU A 262 -3.92 -22.17 3.27
CA LEU A 262 -2.61 -22.18 2.61
C LEU A 262 -2.20 -20.83 2.01
N CYS A 263 -3.13 -19.86 1.91
CA CYS A 263 -2.89 -18.55 1.32
C CYS A 263 -2.19 -17.60 2.31
N THR A 264 -1.02 -18.00 2.81
CA THR A 264 -0.31 -17.30 3.91
C THR A 264 0.36 -15.99 3.49
N GLU A 265 0.54 -15.77 2.18
CA GLU A 265 1.10 -14.54 1.60
C GLU A 265 0.04 -13.44 1.38
N MET A 266 -1.22 -13.71 1.71
CA MET A 266 -2.33 -12.77 1.55
C MET A 266 -2.05 -11.44 2.23
N LYS A 267 -2.35 -10.34 1.53
CA LYS A 267 -2.20 -8.96 1.99
C LYS A 267 -3.55 -8.24 1.99
N GLU A 268 -4.41 -8.54 1.03
CA GLU A 268 -5.76 -7.99 0.94
C GLU A 268 -6.78 -9.08 0.62
N LEU A 269 -7.83 -9.16 1.42
CA LEU A 269 -8.90 -10.14 1.24
C LEU A 269 -10.27 -9.48 1.31
N ILE A 270 -11.01 -9.54 0.20
CA ILE A 270 -12.40 -9.07 0.14
C ILE A 270 -13.35 -10.26 0.14
N LEU A 271 -14.12 -10.38 1.22
CA LEU A 271 -15.17 -11.39 1.43
C LEU A 271 -16.57 -10.75 1.53
N SER A 272 -16.69 -9.45 1.28
CA SER A 272 -17.94 -8.70 1.42
C SER A 272 -19.09 -9.32 0.59
N GLY A 273 -20.28 -9.44 1.20
CA GLY A 273 -21.48 -10.00 0.57
C GLY A 273 -21.54 -11.53 0.55
N ASN A 274 -20.65 -12.22 1.26
CA ASN A 274 -20.66 -13.68 1.40
C ASN A 274 -21.33 -14.14 2.71
N ASN A 275 -21.39 -15.45 2.94
CA ASN A 275 -22.03 -16.06 4.12
C ASN A 275 -21.00 -16.58 5.14
N VAL A 276 -19.88 -15.85 5.27
CA VAL A 276 -18.77 -16.17 6.18
C VAL A 276 -19.19 -15.91 7.63
N LYS A 277 -18.88 -16.87 8.51
CA LYS A 277 -19.10 -16.74 9.96
C LYS A 277 -17.81 -16.96 10.75
N ASP A 278 -17.06 -17.98 10.35
CA ASP A 278 -15.82 -18.38 11.02
C ASP A 278 -14.61 -17.81 10.28
N LEU A 279 -13.81 -17.03 10.99
CA LEU A 279 -12.55 -16.46 10.50
C LEU A 279 -11.32 -17.28 10.93
N SER A 280 -11.50 -18.37 11.67
CA SER A 280 -10.40 -19.21 12.15
C SER A 280 -9.44 -19.71 11.06
N PRO A 281 -9.87 -19.98 9.81
CA PRO A 281 -8.95 -20.36 8.75
C PRO A 281 -7.96 -19.26 8.34
N LEU A 282 -8.23 -18.00 8.69
CA LEU A 282 -7.35 -16.86 8.39
C LEU A 282 -6.23 -16.67 9.42
N VAL A 283 -6.18 -17.49 10.48
CA VAL A 283 -5.22 -17.37 11.60
C VAL A 283 -3.75 -17.30 11.17
N GLY A 284 -3.40 -17.97 10.06
CA GLY A 284 -2.03 -18.05 9.53
C GLY A 284 -1.65 -16.93 8.55
N MET A 285 -2.56 -16.04 8.19
CA MET A 285 -2.31 -14.96 7.22
C MET A 285 -1.57 -13.79 7.86
N ASN A 286 -0.36 -14.02 8.37
CA ASN A 286 0.43 -13.02 9.07
C ASN A 286 0.72 -11.77 8.22
N GLY A 287 0.68 -11.89 6.89
CA GLY A 287 0.82 -10.78 5.95
C GLY A 287 -0.42 -9.90 5.77
N LEU A 288 -1.60 -10.32 6.25
CA LEU A 288 -2.87 -9.67 5.92
C LEU A 288 -2.93 -8.24 6.47
N LYS A 289 -3.12 -7.27 5.57
CA LYS A 289 -3.20 -5.83 5.87
C LYS A 289 -4.62 -5.30 5.83
N LYS A 290 -5.42 -5.78 4.88
CA LYS A 290 -6.76 -5.30 4.60
C LYS A 290 -7.72 -6.49 4.57
N LEU A 291 -8.79 -6.42 5.36
CA LEU A 291 -9.83 -7.45 5.39
C LEU A 291 -11.21 -6.80 5.33
N PHE A 292 -11.96 -7.15 4.29
CA PHE A 292 -13.30 -6.61 4.07
C PHE A 292 -14.36 -7.72 4.22
N LEU A 293 -15.20 -7.58 5.24
CA LEU A 293 -16.23 -8.54 5.66
C LEU A 293 -17.64 -7.93 5.57
N ALA A 294 -17.82 -6.84 4.81
CA ALA A 294 -19.09 -6.11 4.83
C ALA A 294 -20.26 -7.01 4.37
N HIS A 295 -21.41 -6.93 5.01
CA HIS A 295 -22.56 -7.80 4.70
C HIS A 295 -22.25 -9.30 4.81
N THR A 296 -21.55 -9.71 5.87
CA THR A 296 -21.34 -11.13 6.24
C THR A 296 -21.87 -11.38 7.65
N PRO A 297 -22.35 -12.59 7.98
CA PRO A 297 -22.89 -12.90 9.31
C PRO A 297 -21.80 -13.16 10.38
N VAL A 298 -20.65 -12.50 10.29
CA VAL A 298 -19.57 -12.58 11.29
C VAL A 298 -20.03 -11.96 12.61
N GLU A 299 -19.90 -12.70 13.71
CA GLU A 299 -20.24 -12.26 15.07
C GLU A 299 -18.99 -12.10 15.98
N ASP A 300 -17.88 -12.70 15.57
CA ASP A 300 -16.66 -12.83 16.36
C ASP A 300 -15.42 -12.66 15.47
N VAL A 301 -14.50 -11.80 15.90
CA VAL A 301 -13.24 -11.49 15.18
C VAL A 301 -12.00 -11.84 16.00
N ARG A 302 -12.15 -12.49 17.17
CA ARG A 302 -11.04 -12.80 18.08
C ARG A 302 -10.02 -13.75 17.46
N SER A 303 -10.47 -14.66 16.60
CA SER A 303 -9.60 -15.62 15.90
C SER A 303 -8.56 -15.00 14.97
N ILE A 304 -8.73 -13.71 14.61
CA ILE A 304 -7.79 -12.95 13.78
C ILE A 304 -7.20 -11.73 14.51
N SER A 305 -7.45 -11.60 15.82
CA SER A 305 -7.03 -10.43 16.60
C SER A 305 -5.51 -10.35 16.82
N HIS A 306 -4.79 -11.45 16.60
CA HIS A 306 -3.33 -11.51 16.69
C HIS A 306 -2.62 -11.13 15.38
N LEU A 307 -3.35 -10.91 14.28
CA LEU A 307 -2.74 -10.64 12.98
C LEU A 307 -1.88 -9.36 13.07
N PRO A 308 -0.54 -9.46 12.91
CA PRO A 308 0.39 -8.41 13.31
C PRO A 308 0.35 -7.19 12.40
N HIS A 309 -0.15 -7.35 11.17
CA HIS A 309 -0.10 -6.33 10.13
C HIS A 309 -1.47 -5.88 9.64
N LEU A 310 -2.58 -6.33 10.24
CA LEU A 310 -3.93 -5.92 9.84
C LEU A 310 -4.18 -4.45 10.20
N LYS A 311 -4.14 -3.59 9.17
CA LYS A 311 -4.26 -2.13 9.26
C LYS A 311 -5.68 -1.65 9.00
N GLU A 312 -6.43 -2.36 8.17
CA GLU A 312 -7.78 -1.98 7.77
C GLU A 312 -8.74 -3.16 7.89
N LEU A 313 -9.84 -2.92 8.59
CA LEU A 313 -10.90 -3.90 8.81
C LEU A 313 -12.26 -3.27 8.52
N ASN A 314 -13.03 -3.90 7.64
CA ASN A 314 -14.42 -3.55 7.40
C ASN A 314 -15.34 -4.64 7.92
N VAL A 315 -16.12 -4.33 8.95
CA VAL A 315 -17.15 -5.20 9.54
C VAL A 315 -18.53 -4.56 9.46
N SER A 316 -18.74 -3.69 8.47
CA SER A 316 -20.03 -3.03 8.23
C SER A 316 -21.12 -4.05 7.91
N ALA A 317 -22.33 -3.84 8.40
CA ALA A 317 -23.46 -4.75 8.22
C ALA A 317 -23.13 -6.22 8.58
N THR A 318 -22.28 -6.44 9.58
CA THR A 318 -22.03 -7.77 10.16
C THR A 318 -22.94 -8.01 11.35
N ALA A 319 -22.80 -9.15 12.03
CA ALA A 319 -23.53 -9.46 13.26
C ALA A 319 -22.68 -9.24 14.54
N LEU A 320 -21.54 -8.55 14.42
CA LEU A 320 -20.65 -8.20 15.52
C LEU A 320 -21.37 -7.30 16.53
N ARG A 321 -21.35 -7.67 17.81
CA ARG A 321 -22.06 -6.94 18.89
C ARG A 321 -21.17 -6.13 19.82
N ASP A 322 -19.89 -6.49 19.90
CA ASP A 322 -18.98 -5.93 20.90
C ASP A 322 -17.63 -5.54 20.27
N LEU A 323 -17.36 -4.23 20.25
CA LEU A 323 -16.12 -3.67 19.73
C LEU A 323 -14.91 -3.86 20.64
N SER A 324 -15.10 -4.33 21.88
CA SER A 324 -13.97 -4.67 22.75
C SER A 324 -13.06 -5.75 22.13
N GLN A 325 -13.61 -6.59 21.25
CA GLN A 325 -12.87 -7.60 20.48
C GLN A 325 -11.81 -7.00 19.54
N LEU A 326 -11.95 -5.72 19.16
CA LEU A 326 -11.02 -5.03 18.28
C LEU A 326 -9.86 -4.35 19.03
N ALA A 327 -9.93 -4.26 20.36
CA ALA A 327 -8.94 -3.53 21.16
C ALA A 327 -7.55 -4.18 21.17
N SER A 328 -7.46 -5.49 20.86
CA SER A 328 -6.21 -6.25 20.85
C SER A 328 -5.51 -6.29 19.48
N PHE A 329 -6.09 -5.70 18.42
CA PHE A 329 -5.43 -5.68 17.11
C PHE A 329 -4.24 -4.72 17.13
N PRO A 330 -3.00 -5.22 16.94
CA PRO A 330 -1.79 -4.45 17.23
C PRO A 330 -1.53 -3.31 16.23
N ALA A 331 -2.05 -3.41 15.01
CA ALA A 331 -1.75 -2.49 13.91
C ALA A 331 -2.98 -1.82 13.29
N LEU A 332 -4.19 -2.02 13.85
CA LEU A 332 -5.42 -1.53 13.25
C LEU A 332 -5.48 0.01 13.25
N LYS A 333 -5.62 0.60 12.06
CA LYS A 333 -5.67 2.06 11.84
C LYS A 333 -7.00 2.51 11.25
N THR A 334 -7.61 1.70 10.40
CA THR A 334 -8.84 2.04 9.68
C THR A 334 -9.93 1.03 10.02
N LEU A 335 -11.09 1.54 10.44
CA LEU A 335 -12.25 0.72 10.79
C LEU A 335 -13.50 1.20 10.05
N HIS A 336 -14.24 0.26 9.48
CA HIS A 336 -15.56 0.50 8.91
C HIS A 336 -16.61 -0.29 9.68
N ILE A 337 -17.60 0.41 10.23
CA ILE A 337 -18.71 -0.12 11.05
C ILE A 337 -20.06 0.51 10.65
N LYS A 338 -20.32 0.62 9.34
CA LYS A 338 -21.60 1.13 8.84
C LYS A 338 -22.71 0.11 9.03
N GLU A 339 -23.95 0.57 9.17
CA GLU A 339 -25.16 -0.29 9.28
C GLU A 339 -25.10 -1.31 10.45
N MET A 340 -24.58 -0.87 11.59
CA MET A 340 -24.38 -1.70 12.79
C MET A 340 -25.35 -1.32 13.94
N GLY A 341 -26.65 -1.20 13.67
CA GLY A 341 -27.63 -0.70 14.66
C GLY A 341 -27.76 -1.51 15.96
N HIS A 342 -27.26 -2.75 15.99
CA HIS A 342 -27.25 -3.62 17.17
C HIS A 342 -25.91 -3.59 17.95
N LEU A 343 -24.90 -2.88 17.45
CA LEU A 343 -23.56 -2.86 17.99
C LEU A 343 -23.47 -1.99 19.25
N ASN A 344 -22.72 -2.46 20.23
CA ASN A 344 -22.38 -1.67 21.41
C ASN A 344 -21.13 -0.81 21.16
N TYR A 345 -21.30 0.50 21.20
CA TYR A 345 -20.25 1.49 20.90
C TYR A 345 -19.32 1.80 22.08
N SER A 346 -19.61 1.31 23.30
CA SER A 346 -18.81 1.62 24.49
C SER A 346 -17.33 1.24 24.36
N GLY A 347 -17.03 0.16 23.61
CA GLY A 347 -15.68 -0.31 23.33
C GLY A 347 -14.86 0.59 22.38
N LEU A 348 -15.49 1.53 21.66
CA LEU A 348 -14.79 2.43 20.73
C LEU A 348 -13.67 3.22 21.39
N SER A 349 -13.89 3.67 22.63
CA SER A 349 -12.92 4.48 23.37
C SER A 349 -11.63 3.75 23.73
N HIS A 350 -11.59 2.43 23.59
CA HIS A 350 -10.38 1.62 23.81
C HIS A 350 -9.56 1.42 22.54
N LEU A 351 -10.07 1.84 21.38
CA LEU A 351 -9.39 1.68 20.10
C LEU A 351 -8.43 2.86 19.86
N SER A 352 -7.30 2.58 19.20
CA SER A 352 -6.29 3.59 18.81
C SER A 352 -6.28 3.84 17.29
N ILE A 353 -7.46 3.78 16.66
CA ILE A 353 -7.63 3.96 15.21
C ILE A 353 -7.43 5.42 14.77
N GLN A 354 -7.07 5.62 13.50
CA GLN A 354 -6.85 6.93 12.89
C GLN A 354 -7.97 7.30 11.90
N SER A 355 -8.65 6.32 11.32
CA SER A 355 -9.72 6.52 10.35
C SER A 355 -10.94 5.69 10.72
N LEU A 356 -12.11 6.31 10.74
CA LEU A 356 -13.37 5.66 11.09
C LEU A 356 -14.45 6.00 10.07
N PHE A 357 -15.09 4.95 9.53
CA PHE A 357 -16.27 5.05 8.67
C PHE A 357 -17.45 4.40 9.40
N VAL A 358 -18.49 5.17 9.68
CA VAL A 358 -19.52 4.78 10.65
C VAL A 358 -20.90 5.32 10.28
N SER A 359 -21.95 4.61 10.71
CA SER A 359 -23.32 5.12 10.71
C SER A 359 -23.72 5.44 12.14
N ILE A 360 -24.32 6.60 12.37
CA ILE A 360 -24.74 7.04 13.71
C ILE A 360 -26.27 7.14 13.74
N GLU A 361 -26.86 6.46 14.70
CA GLU A 361 -28.31 6.37 14.89
C GLU A 361 -28.79 7.16 16.11
N ASN A 362 -27.91 7.50 17.06
CA ASN A 362 -28.28 8.23 18.28
C ASN A 362 -27.09 8.98 18.94
N GLY A 363 -27.39 9.85 19.90
CA GLY A 363 -26.40 10.64 20.62
C GLY A 363 -25.44 9.83 21.51
N GLU A 364 -25.84 8.66 22.03
CA GLU A 364 -24.94 7.81 22.83
C GLU A 364 -23.77 7.29 21.99
N GLN A 365 -24.04 6.91 20.74
CA GLN A 365 -23.02 6.47 19.78
C GLN A 365 -22.04 7.61 19.46
N LEU A 366 -22.52 8.85 19.25
CA LEU A 366 -21.65 10.01 19.05
C LEU A 366 -20.80 10.32 20.28
N HIS A 367 -21.41 10.26 21.46
CA HIS A 367 -20.67 10.48 22.70
C HIS A 367 -19.56 9.43 22.86
N ALA A 368 -19.81 8.16 22.54
CA ALA A 368 -18.79 7.11 22.56
C ALA A 368 -17.67 7.38 21.54
N LEU A 369 -18.04 7.73 20.30
CA LEU A 369 -17.11 8.06 19.21
C LEU A 369 -16.22 9.26 19.56
N SER A 370 -16.78 10.30 20.16
CA SER A 370 -16.04 11.52 20.50
C SER A 370 -14.85 11.30 21.44
N LYS A 371 -14.79 10.15 22.12
CA LYS A 371 -13.68 9.76 23.00
C LYS A 371 -12.44 9.29 22.23
N ILE A 372 -12.53 8.98 20.94
CA ILE A 372 -11.41 8.48 20.13
C ILE A 372 -10.53 9.65 19.68
N LYS A 373 -9.63 10.12 20.55
CA LYS A 373 -8.80 11.31 20.30
C LYS A 373 -7.70 11.11 19.24
N THR A 374 -7.47 9.88 18.81
CA THR A 374 -6.49 9.50 17.79
C THR A 374 -6.99 9.70 16.36
N LEU A 375 -8.30 9.93 16.17
CA LEU A 375 -8.89 10.09 14.85
C LEU A 375 -8.32 11.30 14.10
N LYS A 376 -7.98 11.06 12.85
CA LYS A 376 -7.57 12.04 11.84
C LYS A 376 -8.61 12.12 10.72
N HIS A 377 -9.29 11.03 10.41
CA HIS A 377 -10.31 10.96 9.37
C HIS A 377 -11.58 10.34 9.94
N LEU A 378 -12.72 10.99 9.71
CA LEU A 378 -14.02 10.52 10.16
C LEU A 378 -15.03 10.72 9.05
N SER A 379 -15.70 9.63 8.66
CA SER A 379 -16.79 9.63 7.70
C SER A 379 -18.05 9.09 8.37
N ILE A 380 -19.07 9.93 8.51
CA ILE A 380 -20.35 9.59 9.11
C ILE A 380 -21.39 9.49 7.99
N SER A 381 -21.95 8.30 7.77
CA SER A 381 -22.88 8.07 6.66
C SER A 381 -24.30 8.59 6.90
N SER A 382 -24.69 8.81 8.16
CA SER A 382 -25.99 9.38 8.49
C SER A 382 -25.98 9.98 9.90
N LEU A 383 -26.64 11.12 10.04
CA LEU A 383 -26.94 11.81 11.30
C LEU A 383 -28.45 12.16 11.41
N GLN A 384 -29.32 11.60 10.57
CA GLN A 384 -30.73 12.01 10.46
C GLN A 384 -31.51 11.94 11.78
N ASN A 385 -31.11 11.05 12.70
CA ASN A 385 -31.81 10.81 13.98
C ASN A 385 -31.11 11.46 15.19
N VAL A 386 -30.18 12.39 14.96
CA VAL A 386 -29.39 13.03 16.00
C VAL A 386 -29.73 14.53 16.08
N LYS A 387 -29.88 15.05 17.30
CA LYS A 387 -30.14 16.47 17.54
C LYS A 387 -28.87 17.31 17.55
N GLN A 388 -29.00 18.62 17.31
CA GLN A 388 -27.88 19.57 17.31
C GLN A 388 -27.01 19.45 18.57
N GLU A 389 -27.61 19.37 19.77
CA GLU A 389 -26.88 19.32 21.03
C GLU A 389 -26.05 18.03 21.19
N GLU A 390 -26.47 16.94 20.55
CA GLU A 390 -25.77 15.66 20.55
C GLU A 390 -24.64 15.63 19.51
N ILE A 391 -24.76 16.41 18.43
CA ILE A 391 -23.71 16.58 17.42
C ILE A 391 -22.56 17.43 17.97
N GLU A 392 -22.85 18.42 18.83
CA GLU A 392 -21.84 19.33 19.37
C GLU A 392 -20.68 18.61 20.08
N VAL A 393 -20.89 17.39 20.57
CA VAL A 393 -19.84 16.57 21.20
C VAL A 393 -18.67 16.24 20.25
N LEU A 394 -18.87 16.36 18.93
CA LEU A 394 -17.82 16.21 17.93
C LEU A 394 -16.72 17.27 18.06
N GLU A 395 -16.98 18.41 18.71
CA GLU A 395 -15.99 19.44 19.00
C GLU A 395 -14.76 18.90 19.75
N GLN A 396 -14.92 17.76 20.44
CA GLN A 396 -13.85 17.15 21.20
C GLN A 396 -12.84 16.38 20.35
N LEU A 397 -13.08 16.21 19.04
CA LEU A 397 -12.18 15.53 18.09
C LEU A 397 -11.17 16.53 17.50
N THR A 398 -10.37 17.15 18.36
CA THR A 398 -9.47 18.27 17.99
C THR A 398 -8.29 17.86 17.09
N ASN A 399 -8.05 16.57 16.90
CA ASN A 399 -7.01 16.04 16.01
C ASN A 399 -7.50 15.74 14.59
N LEU A 400 -8.81 15.86 14.35
CA LEU A 400 -9.41 15.53 13.07
C LEU A 400 -8.91 16.48 11.98
N GLN A 401 -8.59 15.89 10.82
CA GLN A 401 -8.07 16.56 9.63
C GLN A 401 -9.06 16.49 8.47
N THR A 402 -9.81 15.39 8.38
CA THR A 402 -10.87 15.20 7.39
C THR A 402 -12.16 14.78 8.08
N LEU A 403 -13.24 15.49 7.78
CA LEU A 403 -14.59 15.17 8.23
C LEU A 403 -15.51 15.07 7.02
N GLU A 404 -16.16 13.92 6.88
CA GLU A 404 -17.22 13.72 5.90
C GLU A 404 -18.50 13.42 6.64
N ILE A 405 -19.57 14.13 6.28
CA ILE A 405 -20.90 13.87 6.83
C ILE A 405 -21.87 13.71 5.66
N SER A 406 -22.54 12.58 5.65
CA SER A 406 -23.70 12.32 4.81
C SER A 406 -24.98 12.40 5.65
N GLU A 407 -26.05 12.90 5.04
CA GLU A 407 -27.41 12.91 5.62
C GLU A 407 -27.49 13.51 7.04
N GLY A 408 -27.22 14.81 7.18
CA GLY A 408 -27.30 15.53 8.45
C GLY A 408 -28.11 16.81 8.37
N SER A 409 -28.68 17.23 9.51
CA SER A 409 -29.34 18.53 9.64
C SER A 409 -28.71 19.33 10.77
N PHE A 410 -28.21 20.52 10.45
CA PHE A 410 -27.46 21.39 11.35
C PHE A 410 -28.15 22.73 11.48
N LEU A 411 -28.38 23.16 12.73
CA LEU A 411 -28.81 24.53 13.01
C LEU A 411 -27.64 25.51 12.84
N HIS A 412 -26.43 25.09 13.23
CA HIS A 412 -25.18 25.82 13.10
C HIS A 412 -23.98 24.86 13.20
N LEU A 413 -22.80 25.32 12.78
CA LEU A 413 -21.55 24.55 12.76
C LEU A 413 -20.52 25.01 13.81
N ASP A 414 -20.95 25.70 14.86
CA ASP A 414 -20.04 26.32 15.85
C ASP A 414 -19.10 25.33 16.55
N PHE A 415 -19.53 24.07 16.74
CA PHE A 415 -18.71 23.00 17.32
C PHE A 415 -17.40 22.79 16.54
N MET A 416 -17.39 23.07 15.23
CA MET A 416 -16.20 22.93 14.38
C MET A 416 -15.11 23.94 14.71
N LYS A 417 -15.40 25.06 15.39
CA LYS A 417 -14.40 26.07 15.78
C LYS A 417 -13.29 25.49 16.68
N LYS A 418 -13.57 24.41 17.41
CA LYS A 418 -12.57 23.71 18.23
C LYS A 418 -11.72 22.71 17.43
N MET A 419 -12.12 22.36 16.21
CA MET A 419 -11.46 21.39 15.34
C MET A 419 -10.35 22.07 14.52
N THR A 420 -9.35 22.63 15.20
CA THR A 420 -8.35 23.54 14.62
C THR A 420 -7.39 22.91 13.61
N LYS A 421 -7.38 21.58 13.49
CA LYS A 421 -6.59 20.82 12.50
C LYS A 421 -7.40 20.38 11.28
N LEU A 422 -8.69 20.71 11.22
CA LEU A 422 -9.56 20.30 10.12
C LEU A 422 -9.12 20.99 8.83
N LYS A 423 -8.78 20.19 7.82
CA LYS A 423 -8.29 20.59 6.50
C LYS A 423 -9.29 20.34 5.39
N GLN A 424 -10.08 19.28 5.52
CA GLN A 424 -11.03 18.86 4.51
C GLN A 424 -12.38 18.61 5.16
N LEU A 425 -13.44 19.15 4.55
CA LEU A 425 -14.81 18.98 5.01
C LEU A 425 -15.71 18.64 3.82
N THR A 426 -16.46 17.55 3.94
CA THR A 426 -17.43 17.16 2.93
C THR A 426 -18.82 17.06 3.55
N PHE A 427 -19.79 17.72 2.92
CA PHE A 427 -21.21 17.53 3.20
C PHE A 427 -21.87 16.85 2.01
N SER A 428 -22.51 15.71 2.25
CA SER A 428 -23.35 15.00 1.27
C SER A 428 -24.79 14.94 1.78
N ASP A 429 -25.75 15.39 0.98
CA ASP A 429 -27.19 15.32 1.31
C ASP A 429 -27.52 15.91 2.69
N CYS A 430 -26.86 17.01 3.06
CA CYS A 430 -27.00 17.69 4.34
C CYS A 430 -27.79 19.00 4.21
N ILE A 431 -28.40 19.42 5.31
CA ILE A 431 -29.04 20.74 5.44
C ILE A 431 -28.31 21.51 6.54
N VAL A 432 -27.66 22.62 6.19
CA VAL A 432 -26.96 23.50 7.13
C VAL A 432 -27.65 24.86 7.13
N LYS A 433 -28.24 25.25 8.27
CA LYS A 433 -28.95 26.54 8.41
C LYS A 433 -28.03 27.72 8.68
N ASP A 434 -26.83 27.47 9.21
CA ASP A 434 -25.82 28.50 9.42
C ASP A 434 -24.41 27.95 9.26
N ALA A 435 -23.72 28.40 8.20
CA ALA A 435 -22.36 28.01 7.85
C ALA A 435 -21.30 29.02 8.28
N GLU A 436 -21.65 30.07 9.04
CA GLU A 436 -20.72 31.15 9.38
C GLU A 436 -19.44 30.66 10.08
N ALA A 437 -19.53 29.58 10.87
CA ALA A 437 -18.37 28.99 11.53
C ALA A 437 -17.27 28.54 10.56
N LEU A 438 -17.63 28.10 9.34
CA LEU A 438 -16.67 27.62 8.32
C LEU A 438 -15.69 28.71 7.88
N ALA A 439 -16.12 29.97 7.87
CA ALA A 439 -15.28 31.11 7.52
C ALA A 439 -14.14 31.36 8.53
N THR A 440 -14.24 30.78 9.74
CA THR A 440 -13.30 31.02 10.85
C THR A 440 -12.33 29.87 11.09
N LEU A 441 -12.47 28.76 10.35
CA LEU A 441 -11.62 27.59 10.54
C LEU A 441 -10.19 27.88 10.04
N PRO A 442 -9.15 27.73 10.87
CA PRO A 442 -7.83 28.25 10.55
C PRO A 442 -7.06 27.41 9.51
N GLN A 443 -7.46 26.16 9.29
CA GLN A 443 -6.75 25.22 8.42
C GLN A 443 -7.64 24.58 7.35
N LEU A 444 -8.91 24.96 7.23
CA LEU A 444 -9.81 24.36 6.23
C LEU A 444 -9.37 24.78 4.83
N LYS A 445 -8.91 23.81 4.03
CA LYS A 445 -8.37 24.01 2.68
C LYS A 445 -9.34 23.57 1.59
N ASP A 446 -10.07 22.48 1.80
CA ASP A 446 -11.00 21.90 0.84
C ASP A 446 -12.39 21.78 1.48
N LEU A 447 -13.40 22.32 0.80
CA LEU A 447 -14.80 22.19 1.16
C LEU A 447 -15.57 21.60 -0.02
N GLU A 448 -16.14 20.42 0.19
CA GLU A 448 -16.98 19.73 -0.78
C GLU A 448 -18.45 19.72 -0.33
N VAL A 449 -19.35 20.09 -1.24
CA VAL A 449 -20.78 20.20 -0.97
C VAL A 449 -21.56 19.47 -2.07
N LYS A 450 -22.02 18.25 -1.77
CA LYS A 450 -22.76 17.38 -2.68
C LYS A 450 -24.20 17.25 -2.23
N GLY A 451 -25.16 17.54 -3.11
CA GLY A 451 -26.60 17.37 -2.80
C GLY A 451 -27.08 18.10 -1.53
N SER A 452 -26.32 19.08 -1.05
CA SER A 452 -26.52 19.69 0.27
C SER A 452 -26.99 21.14 0.16
N GLU A 453 -27.91 21.51 1.03
CA GLU A 453 -28.41 22.88 1.15
C GLU A 453 -27.68 23.60 2.28
N ILE A 454 -26.87 24.60 1.93
CA ILE A 454 -26.15 25.43 2.88
C ILE A 454 -26.69 26.86 2.81
N VAL A 455 -27.45 27.25 3.83
CA VAL A 455 -27.91 28.62 4.02
C VAL A 455 -26.72 29.50 4.36
N ASN A 456 -26.72 30.74 3.85
CA ASN A 456 -25.67 31.74 4.06
C ASN A 456 -24.26 31.36 3.60
N LEU A 457 -24.18 30.45 2.61
CA LEU A 457 -22.93 29.95 2.04
C LEU A 457 -21.99 31.08 1.61
N GLU A 458 -22.49 32.23 1.13
CA GLU A 458 -21.68 33.38 0.75
C GLU A 458 -20.73 33.88 1.85
N LYS A 459 -21.05 33.63 3.14
CA LYS A 459 -20.19 34.00 4.26
C LYS A 459 -18.82 33.29 4.24
N ILE A 460 -18.72 32.12 3.62
CA ILE A 460 -17.44 31.37 3.57
C ILE A 460 -16.37 32.11 2.77
N ALA A 461 -16.76 33.08 1.92
CA ALA A 461 -15.85 33.93 1.17
C ALA A 461 -14.88 34.74 2.05
N ARG A 462 -15.18 34.86 3.35
CA ARG A 462 -14.30 35.49 4.37
C ARG A 462 -13.21 34.55 4.89
N SER A 463 -13.21 33.27 4.51
CA SER A 463 -12.19 32.32 4.92
C SER A 463 -10.83 32.73 4.41
N SER A 464 -9.85 32.77 5.31
CA SER A 464 -8.44 33.01 4.97
C SER A 464 -7.67 31.74 4.63
N SER A 465 -8.28 30.55 4.79
CA SER A 465 -7.59 29.26 4.62
C SER A 465 -8.10 28.45 3.43
N LEU A 466 -9.34 28.69 2.97
CA LEU A 466 -9.97 27.87 1.95
C LEU A 466 -9.29 28.07 0.59
N THR A 467 -8.74 27.01 0.02
CA THR A 467 -8.03 27.04 -1.26
C THR A 467 -8.76 26.32 -2.37
N LYS A 468 -9.73 25.46 -2.03
CA LYS A 468 -10.53 24.70 -2.98
C LYS A 468 -11.97 24.59 -2.51
N PHE A 469 -12.90 24.70 -3.44
CA PHE A 469 -14.33 24.48 -3.22
C PHE A 469 -14.89 23.64 -4.37
N SER A 470 -15.64 22.59 -4.02
CA SER A 470 -16.35 21.74 -4.98
C SER A 470 -17.83 21.69 -4.62
N GLY A 471 -18.72 21.99 -5.56
CA GLY A 471 -20.15 22.03 -5.30
C GLY A 471 -20.98 22.16 -6.57
N SER A 472 -22.29 22.39 -6.42
CA SER A 472 -23.18 22.58 -7.57
C SER A 472 -22.85 23.86 -8.34
N PHE A 473 -23.32 23.95 -9.58
CA PHE A 473 -23.15 25.17 -10.38
C PHE A 473 -23.71 26.40 -9.67
N GLN A 474 -24.86 26.30 -9.00
CA GLN A 474 -25.45 27.44 -8.31
C GLN A 474 -24.56 27.91 -7.15
N GLN A 475 -23.94 26.99 -6.42
CA GLN A 475 -23.01 27.31 -5.32
C GLN A 475 -21.70 27.91 -5.85
N PHE A 476 -21.13 27.33 -6.92
CA PHE A 476 -20.00 27.91 -7.63
C PHE A 476 -20.31 29.35 -8.09
N ASN A 477 -21.42 29.54 -8.79
CA ASN A 477 -21.78 30.83 -9.38
C ASN A 477 -22.07 31.90 -8.30
N LEU A 478 -22.56 31.49 -7.12
CA LEU A 478 -22.71 32.37 -5.96
C LEU A 478 -21.35 32.84 -5.42
N LEU A 479 -20.33 31.97 -5.42
CA LEU A 479 -19.09 32.16 -4.67
C LEU A 479 -17.91 32.70 -5.49
N LYS A 480 -17.85 32.40 -6.79
CA LYS A 480 -16.68 32.56 -7.66
C LYS A 480 -16.03 33.95 -7.67
N ASP A 481 -16.83 34.99 -7.39
CA ASP A 481 -16.40 36.41 -7.41
C ASP A 481 -16.32 37.04 -6.00
N LEU A 482 -16.60 36.28 -4.94
CA LEU A 482 -16.68 36.80 -3.57
C LEU A 482 -15.37 36.66 -2.79
N PHE A 483 -14.49 35.74 -3.19
CA PHE A 483 -13.24 35.50 -2.49
C PHE A 483 -12.21 36.58 -2.83
N SER A 484 -11.54 37.10 -1.80
CA SER A 484 -10.39 38.02 -1.97
C SER A 484 -9.09 37.30 -2.34
N GLN A 485 -9.05 35.97 -2.18
CA GLN A 485 -7.93 35.10 -2.51
C GLN A 485 -8.28 34.14 -3.64
N LYS A 486 -7.28 33.53 -4.28
CA LYS A 486 -7.51 32.51 -5.30
C LYS A 486 -8.06 31.24 -4.65
N VAL A 487 -9.22 30.80 -5.13
CA VAL A 487 -9.85 29.53 -4.74
C VAL A 487 -10.03 28.69 -6.00
N ASP A 488 -9.64 27.43 -5.92
CA ASP A 488 -9.82 26.46 -6.98
C ASP A 488 -11.28 25.97 -7.04
N PHE A 489 -11.90 26.17 -8.19
CA PHE A 489 -13.26 25.72 -8.53
C PHE A 489 -13.23 24.74 -9.72
N SER A 490 -12.12 24.04 -9.96
CA SER A 490 -11.96 23.11 -11.10
C SER A 490 -12.81 21.85 -11.00
N THR A 491 -13.59 21.68 -9.94
CA THR A 491 -14.44 20.52 -9.72
C THR A 491 -15.87 20.97 -9.47
N LEU A 492 -16.75 20.71 -10.44
CA LEU A 492 -18.19 20.89 -10.33
C LEU A 492 -18.83 19.56 -9.88
N ILE A 493 -19.84 19.62 -9.02
CA ILE A 493 -20.55 18.44 -8.52
C ILE A 493 -22.03 18.50 -8.88
N GLY A 494 -22.55 17.42 -9.43
CA GLY A 494 -23.93 17.32 -9.89
C GLY A 494 -24.10 17.69 -11.36
N GLU A 495 -25.35 17.76 -11.80
CA GLU A 495 -25.68 18.10 -13.19
C GLU A 495 -25.65 19.62 -13.40
N ALA A 496 -25.12 20.03 -14.54
CA ALA A 496 -25.19 21.38 -15.07
C ALA A 496 -25.74 21.34 -16.49
N SER A 497 -26.50 22.35 -16.88
CA SER A 497 -26.89 22.53 -18.27
C SER A 497 -25.69 22.92 -19.13
N ALA A 498 -25.77 22.71 -20.44
CA ALA A 498 -24.70 23.08 -21.37
C ALA A 498 -24.31 24.57 -21.26
N GLU A 499 -25.28 25.46 -21.02
CA GLU A 499 -25.03 26.89 -20.81
C GLU A 499 -24.24 27.16 -19.52
N GLU A 500 -24.54 26.42 -18.45
CA GLU A 500 -23.84 26.51 -17.17
C GLU A 500 -22.40 25.96 -17.26
N GLU A 501 -22.21 24.85 -17.98
CA GLU A 501 -20.89 24.28 -18.27
C GLU A 501 -20.03 25.27 -19.08
N ASP A 502 -20.59 25.94 -20.09
CA ASP A 502 -19.89 26.95 -20.87
C ASP A 502 -19.40 28.12 -19.99
N ILE A 503 -20.25 28.60 -19.06
CA ILE A 503 -19.89 29.65 -18.11
C ILE A 503 -18.75 29.21 -17.20
N TRP A 504 -18.82 27.98 -16.68
CA TRP A 504 -17.81 27.42 -15.80
C TRP A 504 -16.47 27.21 -16.51
N HIS A 505 -16.48 26.63 -17.72
CA HIS A 505 -15.28 26.47 -18.54
C HIS A 505 -14.63 27.80 -18.91
N HIS A 506 -15.43 28.84 -19.21
CA HIS A 506 -14.93 30.18 -19.46
C HIS A 506 -14.17 30.73 -18.24
N TYR A 507 -14.76 30.61 -17.04
CA TYR A 507 -14.12 31.02 -15.80
C TYR A 507 -12.78 30.30 -15.57
N LEU A 508 -12.73 28.96 -15.76
CA LEU A 508 -11.50 28.19 -15.57
C LEU A 508 -10.39 28.61 -16.55
N ASN A 509 -10.75 28.91 -17.80
CA ASN A 509 -9.79 29.38 -18.80
C ASN A 509 -9.21 30.75 -18.45
N ASP A 510 -10.01 31.64 -17.84
CA ASP A 510 -9.53 32.95 -17.40
C ASP A 510 -8.66 32.87 -16.14
N GLN A 511 -8.89 31.90 -15.25
CA GLN A 511 -8.03 31.64 -14.08
C GLN A 511 -6.66 31.00 -14.41
N ARG A 512 -6.50 30.48 -15.64
CA ARG A 512 -5.26 29.89 -16.17
C ARG A 512 -4.36 30.90 -16.88
N LYS A 513 -4.88 32.07 -17.26
CA LYS A 513 -4.12 33.21 -17.78
C LYS A 513 -3.57 34.03 -16.62
#